data_AF-A0A7V8D9A1-F1
#
_entry.id   AF-A0A7V8D9A1-F1
#
_cell.length_a   1.000
_cell.length_b   1.000
_cell.length_c   1.000
_cell.angle_alpha   90.00
_cell.angle_beta   90.00
_cell.angle_gamma   90.00
#
_symmetry.space_group_name_H-M   'P 1'
#
loop_
_entity.id
_entity.type
_entity.pdbx_description
1 polymer ?
#
loop_
_entity_poly.entity_id
_entity_poly.type
_entity_poly.pdbx_seq_one_letter_code
_entity_poly.pdbx_strand_id
1 'polypeptide(L)'
;IMAPIWQPAAWALGTITALMGEKAAHACTEAVEAVIEEHYLSQETELGATEADLRATIQKFREEETKHKDDAIAFGAKEAVGYPILSAFIKAGCRAAIGISQRI
;
A
#
# COMPACT_ATOMS: atom_id res chain seq x y z
N ILE A 1 -4.17 -14.17 -11.70
CA ILE A 1 -5.39 -13.99 -12.53
C ILE A 1 -5.76 -12.52 -12.70
N MET A 2 -5.76 -11.71 -11.63
CA MET A 2 -6.21 -10.30 -11.70
C MET A 2 -5.23 -9.27 -12.28
N ALA A 3 -4.01 -9.67 -12.63
CA ALA A 3 -2.99 -8.77 -13.16
C ALA A 3 -3.48 -7.83 -14.30
N PRO A 4 -4.32 -8.29 -15.27
CA PRO A 4 -4.84 -7.41 -16.33
C PRO A 4 -5.71 -6.24 -15.84
N ILE A 5 -6.24 -6.31 -14.61
CA ILE A 5 -7.06 -5.26 -14.01
C ILE A 5 -6.22 -4.43 -13.03
N TRP A 6 -5.41 -5.08 -12.20
CA TRP A 6 -4.64 -4.41 -11.15
C TRP A 6 -3.46 -3.61 -11.68
N GLN A 7 -2.78 -4.06 -12.74
CA GLN A 7 -1.64 -3.33 -13.29
C GLN A 7 -2.06 -1.97 -13.90
N PRO A 8 -3.09 -1.89 -14.77
CA PRO A 8 -3.56 -0.59 -15.25
C PRO A 8 -4.08 0.31 -14.12
N ALA A 9 -4.75 -0.26 -13.12
CA ALA A 9 -5.26 0.50 -11.98
C ALA A 9 -4.12 1.13 -11.15
N ALA A 10 -3.06 0.36 -10.86
CA ALA A 10 -1.89 0.86 -10.15
C ALA A 10 -1.15 1.95 -10.95
N TRP A 11 -0.96 1.73 -12.25
CA TRP A 11 -0.34 2.73 -13.14
C TRP A 11 -1.16 4.03 -13.21
N ALA A 12 -2.48 3.91 -13.36
CA ALA A 12 -3.38 5.06 -13.40
C ALA A 12 -3.37 5.83 -12.08
N LEU A 13 -3.43 5.13 -10.94
CA LEU A 13 -3.38 5.73 -9.62
C LEU A 13 -2.09 6.54 -9.41
N GLY A 14 -0.94 5.95 -9.73
CA GLY A 14 0.36 6.64 -9.65
C GLY A 14 0.45 7.84 -10.59
N THR A 15 -0.01 7.68 -11.83
CA THR A 15 0.03 8.77 -12.84
C THR A 15 -0.87 9.93 -12.45
N ILE A 16 -2.10 9.66 -12.02
CA ILE A 16 -3.07 10.70 -11.62
C ILE A 16 -2.55 11.46 -10.41
N THR A 17 -2.05 10.77 -9.39
CA THR A 17 -1.56 11.42 -8.17
C THR A 17 -0.28 12.21 -8.41
N ALA A 18 0.61 11.74 -9.30
CA ALA A 18 1.76 12.52 -9.75
C ALA A 18 1.35 13.80 -10.50
N LEU A 19 0.33 13.75 -11.36
CA LEU A 19 -0.21 14.93 -12.05
C LEU A 19 -0.88 15.93 -11.10
N MET A 20 -1.42 15.45 -9.97
CA MET A 20 -1.96 16.30 -8.90
C MET A 20 -0.88 17.00 -8.06
N GLY A 21 0.38 16.58 -8.21
CA GLY A 21 1.54 17.17 -7.55
C GLY A 21 2.26 16.22 -6.59
N GLU A 22 3.48 16.58 -6.22
CA GLU A 22 4.40 15.78 -5.39
C GLU A 22 3.77 15.31 -4.07
N LYS A 23 3.12 16.22 -3.34
CA LYS A 23 2.45 15.88 -2.08
C LYS A 23 1.31 14.88 -2.27
N ALA A 24 0.58 14.94 -3.38
CA ALA A 24 -0.49 14.00 -3.68
C ALA A 24 0.07 12.62 -4.06
N ALA A 25 1.20 12.56 -4.76
CA ALA A 25 1.94 11.32 -5.00
C ALA A 25 2.41 10.69 -3.68
N HIS A 26 3.00 11.47 -2.76
CA HIS A 26 3.37 10.98 -1.44
C HIS A 26 2.16 10.59 -0.59
N ALA A 27 1.03 11.29 -0.68
CA ALA A 27 -0.22 10.89 -0.04
C ALA A 27 -0.73 9.54 -0.58
N CYS A 28 -0.56 9.29 -1.87
CA CYS A 28 -0.84 7.99 -2.46
C CYS A 28 0.06 6.90 -1.89
N THR A 29 1.38 7.12 -1.88
CA THR A 29 2.34 6.17 -1.31
C THR A 29 2.04 5.87 0.16
N GLU A 30 1.91 6.89 1.02
CA GLU A 30 1.57 6.69 2.44
C GLU A 30 0.29 5.87 2.60
N ALA A 31 -0.72 6.14 1.78
CA ALA A 31 -2.00 5.46 1.87
C ALA A 31 -1.92 3.98 1.44
N VAL A 32 -1.21 3.68 0.35
CA VAL A 32 -0.98 2.31 -0.14
C VAL A 32 -0.17 1.54 0.90
N GLU A 33 0.98 2.07 1.31
CA GLU A 33 1.90 1.35 2.19
C GLU A 33 1.33 1.10 3.58
N ALA A 34 0.50 2.01 4.10
CA ALA A 34 -0.21 1.76 5.35
C ALA A 34 -1.15 0.53 5.27
N VAL A 35 -1.72 0.23 4.10
CA VAL A 35 -2.57 -0.97 3.91
C VAL A 35 -1.73 -2.21 3.65
N ILE A 36 -0.63 -2.08 2.90
CA ILE A 36 0.29 -3.21 2.65
C ILE A 36 0.98 -3.65 3.94
N GLU A 37 1.40 -2.71 4.79
CA GLU A 37 1.96 -3.00 6.12
C GLU A 37 0.98 -3.79 7.00
N GLU A 38 -0.28 -3.35 7.07
CA GLU A 38 -1.36 -4.06 7.79
C GLU A 38 -1.56 -5.47 7.22
N HIS A 39 -1.51 -5.61 5.89
CA HIS A 39 -1.65 -6.89 5.21
C HIS A 39 -0.49 -7.84 5.51
N TYR A 40 0.76 -7.37 5.44
CA TYR A 40 1.93 -8.18 5.77
C TYR A 40 1.97 -8.58 7.24
N LEU A 41 1.53 -7.70 8.15
CA LEU A 41 1.36 -8.07 9.55
C LEU A 41 0.37 -9.23 9.71
N SER A 42 -0.78 -9.20 9.02
CA SER A 42 -1.74 -10.33 9.03
C SER A 42 -1.09 -11.62 8.54
N GLN A 43 -0.38 -11.57 7.40
CA GLN A 43 0.29 -12.74 6.85
C GLN A 43 1.35 -13.30 7.81
N GLU A 44 2.13 -12.43 8.47
CA GLU A 44 3.12 -12.87 9.46
C GLU A 44 2.46 -13.63 10.63
N THR A 45 1.27 -13.20 11.07
CA THR A 45 0.53 -13.88 12.14
C THR A 45 -0.08 -15.21 11.72
N GLU A 46 -0.38 -15.39 10.43
CA GLU A 46 -0.99 -16.60 9.88
C GLU A 46 0.03 -17.71 9.60
N LEU A 47 1.28 -17.36 9.28
CA LEU A 47 2.32 -18.33 8.95
C LEU A 47 2.76 -19.16 10.16
N GLY A 48 3.08 -20.44 9.96
CA GLY A 48 3.53 -21.34 11.03
C GLY A 48 5.05 -21.38 11.23
N ALA A 49 5.50 -22.20 12.19
CA ALA A 49 6.93 -22.47 12.40
C ALA A 49 7.59 -23.19 11.21
N THR A 50 6.81 -23.92 10.41
CA THR A 50 7.29 -24.60 9.20
C THR A 50 7.56 -23.65 8.03
N GLU A 51 7.14 -22.39 8.13
CA GLU A 51 7.22 -21.37 7.08
C GLU A 51 8.14 -20.20 7.49
N ALA A 52 9.11 -20.48 8.37
CA ALA A 52 9.97 -19.47 8.98
C ALA A 52 10.68 -18.57 7.94
N ASP A 53 11.16 -19.12 6.83
CA ASP A 53 11.83 -18.36 5.77
C ASP A 53 10.88 -17.39 5.05
N LEU A 54 9.63 -17.82 4.80
CA LEU A 54 8.61 -16.97 4.19
C LEU A 54 8.18 -15.88 5.16
N ARG A 55 8.00 -16.22 6.44
CA ARG A 55 7.69 -15.26 7.51
C ARG A 55 8.78 -14.18 7.61
N ALA A 56 10.05 -14.57 7.59
CA ALA A 56 11.17 -13.62 7.61
C ALA A 56 11.17 -12.70 6.38
N THR A 57 10.82 -13.24 5.21
CA THR A 57 10.70 -12.45 3.97
C THR A 57 9.58 -11.41 4.07
N ILE A 58 8.40 -11.81 4.55
CA ILE A 58 7.26 -10.91 4.75
C ILE A 58 7.57 -9.85 5.81
N GLN A 59 8.23 -10.23 6.90
CA GLN A 59 8.67 -9.28 7.92
C GLN A 59 9.59 -8.22 7.32
N LYS A 60 10.57 -8.63 6.51
CA LYS A 60 11.47 -7.72 5.81
C LYS A 60 10.69 -6.76 4.89
N PHE A 61 9.77 -7.27 4.08
CA PHE A 61 8.96 -6.41 3.21
C PHE A 61 8.08 -5.45 4.00
N ARG A 62 7.48 -5.89 5.12
CA ARG A 62 6.73 -4.98 6.02
C ARG A 62 7.60 -3.85 6.55
N GLU A 63 8.84 -4.14 6.95
CA GLU A 63 9.78 -3.13 7.43
C GLU A 63 10.14 -2.13 6.31
N GLU A 64 10.29 -2.61 5.07
CA GLU A 64 10.49 -1.76 3.89
C GLU A 64 9.28 -0.85 3.63
N GLU A 65 8.04 -1.35 3.70
CA GLU A 65 6.84 -0.52 3.51
C GLU A 65 6.62 0.49 4.64
N THR A 66 6.99 0.12 5.87
CA THR A 66 6.98 1.06 7.00
C THR A 66 7.89 2.24 6.71
N LYS A 67 9.09 1.98 6.18
CA LYS A 67 10.03 3.02 5.78
C LYS A 67 9.50 3.87 4.62
N HIS A 68 8.96 3.26 3.57
CA HIS A 68 8.38 3.99 2.45
C HIS A 68 7.24 4.93 2.89
N LYS A 69 6.38 4.46 3.80
CA LYS A 69 5.32 5.25 4.42
C LYS A 69 5.89 6.44 5.20
N ASP A 70 6.90 6.21 6.03
CA ASP A 70 7.53 7.26 6.84
C ASP A 70 8.24 8.30 5.96
N ASP A 71 8.95 7.86 4.92
CA ASP A 71 9.57 8.73 3.91
C ASP A 71 8.50 9.58 3.21
N ALA A 72 7.39 8.99 2.78
CA ALA A 72 6.29 9.73 2.17
C ALA A 72 5.68 10.78 3.11
N ILE A 73 5.54 10.46 4.41
CA ILE A 73 5.12 11.42 5.42
C ILE A 73 6.14 12.56 5.55
N ALA A 74 7.44 12.24 5.58
CA ALA A 74 8.51 13.23 5.65
C ALA A 74 8.54 14.17 4.42
N PHE A 75 8.20 13.66 3.24
CA PHE A 75 8.04 14.45 2.01
C PHE A 75 6.66 15.13 1.86
N GLY A 76 5.88 15.22 2.95
CA GLY A 76 4.68 16.05 2.99
C GLY A 76 3.40 15.38 2.49
N ALA A 77 3.30 14.04 2.53
CA ALA A 77 2.05 13.32 2.22
C ALA A 77 0.82 13.93 2.91
N LYS A 78 0.93 14.25 4.21
CA LYS A 78 -0.17 14.80 5.02
C LYS A 78 -0.53 16.25 4.67
N GLU A 79 0.29 16.91 3.86
CA GLU A 79 0.09 18.28 3.39
C GLU A 79 -0.62 18.34 2.03
N ALA A 80 -0.96 17.20 1.43
CA ALA A 80 -1.69 17.15 0.17
C ALA A 80 -3.10 17.76 0.33
N VAL A 81 -3.54 18.50 -0.69
CA VAL A 81 -4.89 19.09 -0.72
C VAL A 81 -5.92 17.96 -0.70
N GLY A 82 -6.80 17.97 0.30
CA GLY A 82 -7.80 16.92 0.49
C GLY A 82 -7.24 15.58 0.99
N TYR A 83 -6.05 15.56 1.60
CA TYR A 83 -5.39 14.35 2.12
C TYR A 83 -6.31 13.33 2.80
N PRO A 84 -7.20 13.71 3.75
CA PRO A 84 -8.04 12.72 4.43
C PRO A 84 -8.97 11.95 3.48
N ILE A 85 -9.51 12.65 2.46
CA ILE A 85 -10.41 12.05 1.47
C ILE A 85 -9.61 11.18 0.50
N LEU A 86 -8.49 11.69 -0.01
CA LEU A 86 -7.61 10.97 -0.92
C LEU A 86 -7.09 9.68 -0.27
N SER A 87 -6.56 9.78 0.95
CA SER A 87 -6.04 8.65 1.72
C SER A 87 -7.14 7.63 2.01
N ALA A 88 -8.33 8.05 2.44
CA ALA A 88 -9.44 7.14 2.68
C ALA A 88 -9.87 6.37 1.41
N PHE A 89 -9.96 7.06 0.27
CA PHE A 89 -10.33 6.46 -1.01
C PHE A 89 -9.30 5.42 -1.46
N ILE A 90 -8.01 5.78 -1.44
CA ILE A 90 -6.92 4.88 -1.82
C ILE A 90 -6.86 3.67 -0.90
N LYS A 91 -6.93 3.88 0.42
CA LYS A 91 -6.95 2.79 1.41
C LYS A 91 -8.12 1.83 1.18
N ALA A 92 -9.31 2.35 0.87
CA ALA A 92 -10.49 1.54 0.56
C ALA A 92 -10.26 0.71 -0.72
N GLY A 93 -9.71 1.32 -1.78
CA GLY A 93 -9.36 0.63 -3.02
C GLY A 93 -8.36 -0.50 -2.82
N CYS A 94 -7.27 -0.24 -2.07
CA CYS A 94 -6.25 -1.25 -1.75
C CYS A 94 -6.84 -2.42 -0.97
N ARG A 95 -7.62 -2.17 0.09
CA ARG A 95 -8.28 -3.23 0.86
C ARG A 95 -9.23 -4.07 0.02
N ALA A 96 -9.99 -3.43 -0.89
CA ALA A 96 -10.85 -4.14 -1.82
C ALA A 96 -10.05 -5.02 -2.78
N ALA A 97 -8.96 -4.52 -3.35
CA ALA A 97 -8.10 -5.27 -4.25
C ALA A 97 -7.49 -6.50 -3.56
N ILE A 98 -6.97 -6.34 -2.33
CA ILE A 98 -6.46 -7.44 -1.51
C ILE A 98 -7.55 -8.47 -1.24
N GLY A 99 -8.71 -8.05 -0.74
CA GLY A 99 -9.79 -8.96 -0.39
C GLY A 99 -10.38 -9.71 -1.59
N ILE A 100 -10.36 -9.11 -2.79
CA ILE A 100 -10.71 -9.82 -4.03
C ILE A 100 -9.62 -10.83 -4.36
N SER A 101 -8.36 -10.42 -4.37
CA SER A 101 -7.22 -11.28 -4.72
C SER A 101 -6.99 -12.46 -3.79
N GLN A 102 -7.35 -12.37 -2.51
CA GLN A 102 -7.27 -13.51 -1.59
C GLN A 102 -8.33 -14.60 -1.86
N ARG A 103 -9.41 -14.27 -2.59
CA ARG A 103 -10.55 -15.18 -2.80
C ARG A 103 -10.53 -15.91 -4.15
N ILE A 104 -9.68 -15.50 -5.09
CA ILE A 104 -9.70 -15.95 -6.49
C ILE A 104 -8.33 -16.37 -7.01
#